data_AF-A0A6I7N3A7-F1
#
_entry.id   AF-A0A6I7N3A7-F1
#
_cell.length_a   1.000
_cell.length_b   1.000
_cell.length_c   1.000
_cell.angle_alpha   90.00
_cell.angle_beta   90.00
_cell.angle_gamma   90.00
#
_symmetry.space_group_name_H-M   'P 1'
#
loop_
_entity.id
_entity.type
_entity.pdbx_description
1 polymer ?
#
loop_
_entity_poly.entity_id
_entity_poly.type
_entity_poly.pdbx_seq_one_letter_code
_entity_poly.pdbx_strand_id
1 'polypeptide(L)'
;MAGFRGTTEDFVEVIRAENVSKIFGSDPESALPLLKQGKSKDEIREETGQTVGVNNASFDIEPGEVFAIMGLSGCGKSTLIRCVNRIIDPTAGSIFFKDPEHGEQDITTLNAEQLRILRKRHMSMVFQHFALFPHRTVLSNASYGLEIQGRSNDERALRGQKVLDMVGLGQWGHAYPSELSGGMQQRVGLARALATEAEVLLMDEPFSALDPLIKVDMQQELKKIQRELQRTVLFITHDLDEAMRIGDHIAIMEEGKIVQIGSPEQILVNPRTEYVAKFVEHADPTGVITAGTIALPFESDAFESSGERDGIRYSHHRDHPQIRYGRDRDGRLRGVTVDDREVPMQQLEQVLDAAEGAEVSRLRDEVAITCSEGTVIRRVLRGRLHSTLPVIVTTADGRAQGLIDDPELINGILEKRGHTA
;
A
#
# COMPACT_ATOMS: atom_id res chain seq x y z
N MET A 1 -21.33 -13.64 -9.62
CA MET A 1 -22.38 -12.60 -9.68
C MET A 1 -21.67 -11.26 -9.83
N ALA A 2 -22.09 -10.53 -10.87
CA ALA A 2 -21.77 -9.16 -11.32
C ALA A 2 -20.58 -8.40 -10.68
N GLY A 3 -19.62 -8.06 -11.56
CA GLY A 3 -18.45 -7.24 -11.26
C GLY A 3 -18.78 -5.78 -10.94
N PHE A 4 -17.97 -5.23 -10.05
CA PHE A 4 -17.92 -3.81 -9.73
C PHE A 4 -17.03 -3.12 -10.77
N ARG A 5 -17.62 -2.64 -11.87
CA ARG A 5 -16.97 -1.64 -12.72
C ARG A 5 -17.39 -0.26 -12.21
N GLY A 6 -16.58 0.29 -11.31
CA GLY A 6 -16.57 1.72 -11.05
C GLY A 6 -16.06 2.46 -12.29
N THR A 7 -16.58 3.66 -12.50
CA THR A 7 -16.35 4.58 -13.61
C THR A 7 -14.91 4.62 -14.12
N THR A 8 -14.71 4.21 -15.38
CA THR A 8 -13.45 4.21 -16.14
C THR A 8 -13.04 5.63 -16.53
N GLU A 9 -12.17 6.26 -15.76
CA GLU A 9 -10.98 6.84 -16.38
C GLU A 9 -10.12 5.64 -16.81
N ASP A 10 -9.67 5.61 -18.06
CA ASP A 10 -8.90 4.50 -18.65
C ASP A 10 -7.49 4.39 -18.01
N PHE A 11 -7.44 3.99 -16.75
CA PHE A 11 -6.20 3.53 -16.12
C PHE A 11 -5.88 2.16 -16.71
N VAL A 12 -4.78 2.09 -17.47
CA VAL A 12 -4.37 0.84 -18.09
C VAL A 12 -3.36 0.15 -17.19
N GLU A 13 -3.72 -1.04 -16.72
CA GLU A 13 -2.94 -1.90 -15.83
C GLU A 13 -1.57 -2.23 -16.44
N VAL A 14 -0.51 -2.23 -15.61
CA VAL A 14 0.84 -2.64 -16.01
C VAL A 14 0.98 -4.16 -15.95
N ILE A 15 0.38 -4.79 -14.95
CA ILE A 15 0.34 -6.25 -14.80
C ILE A 15 -1.10 -6.67 -14.58
N ARG A 16 -1.55 -7.65 -15.35
CA ARG A 16 -2.85 -8.32 -15.17
C ARG A 16 -2.66 -9.81 -15.10
N ALA A 17 -3.08 -10.43 -14.01
CA ALA A 17 -3.06 -11.87 -13.81
C ALA A 17 -4.49 -12.42 -13.91
N GLU A 18 -4.70 -13.43 -14.75
CA GLU A 18 -6.01 -14.03 -14.97
C GLU A 18 -5.98 -15.52 -14.63
N ASN A 19 -6.69 -15.90 -13.56
CA ASN A 19 -6.95 -17.28 -13.17
C ASN A 19 -5.67 -18.12 -12.99
N VAL A 20 -4.58 -17.47 -12.56
CA VAL A 20 -3.26 -18.07 -12.44
C VAL A 20 -3.29 -19.18 -11.40
N SER A 21 -2.87 -20.36 -11.82
CA SER A 21 -2.76 -21.54 -10.95
C SER A 21 -1.40 -22.19 -11.11
N LYS A 22 -0.82 -22.62 -9.99
CA LYS A 22 0.43 -23.38 -9.98
C LYS A 22 0.29 -24.61 -9.11
N ILE A 23 0.55 -25.76 -9.73
CA ILE A 23 0.56 -27.06 -9.09
C ILE A 23 1.98 -27.65 -9.24
N PHE A 24 2.46 -28.29 -8.18
CA PHE A 24 3.75 -28.97 -8.10
C PHE A 24 3.55 -30.47 -7.98
N GLY A 25 4.48 -31.23 -8.54
CA GLY A 25 4.52 -32.69 -8.45
C GLY A 25 4.83 -33.33 -9.80
N SER A 26 4.65 -34.64 -9.89
CA SER A 26 4.98 -35.45 -11.06
C SER A 26 4.03 -35.26 -12.24
N ASP A 27 2.77 -34.92 -11.99
CA ASP A 27 1.74 -34.72 -13.00
C ASP A 27 0.79 -33.57 -12.59
N PRO A 28 1.23 -32.31 -12.71
CA PRO A 28 0.45 -31.15 -12.26
C PRO A 28 -0.90 -30.99 -12.98
N GLU A 29 -1.02 -31.42 -14.23
CA GLU A 29 -2.23 -31.23 -15.03
C GLU A 29 -3.40 -32.09 -14.52
N SER A 30 -3.11 -33.27 -13.97
CA SER A 30 -4.11 -34.18 -13.39
C SER A 30 -4.95 -33.54 -12.26
N ALA A 31 -4.41 -32.54 -11.57
CA ALA A 31 -5.06 -31.88 -10.45
C ALA A 31 -5.90 -30.65 -10.86
N LEU A 32 -5.78 -30.15 -12.09
CA LEU A 32 -6.56 -29.00 -12.58
C LEU A 32 -8.09 -29.23 -12.56
N PRO A 33 -8.62 -30.40 -12.96
CA PRO A 33 -10.06 -30.67 -12.87
C PRO A 33 -10.58 -30.66 -11.43
N LEU A 34 -9.77 -31.15 -10.48
CA LEU A 34 -10.13 -31.18 -9.06
C LEU A 34 -10.19 -29.78 -8.45
N LEU A 35 -9.28 -28.89 -8.86
CA LEU A 35 -9.34 -27.48 -8.50
C LEU A 35 -10.62 -26.80 -9.00
N LYS A 36 -11.02 -27.09 -10.25
CA LYS A 36 -12.27 -26.56 -10.82
C LYS A 36 -13.52 -27.07 -10.11
N GLN A 37 -13.45 -28.26 -9.51
CA GLN A 37 -14.51 -28.82 -8.67
C GLN A 37 -14.56 -28.22 -7.26
N GLY A 38 -13.60 -27.35 -6.91
CA GLY A 38 -13.55 -26.68 -5.62
C GLY A 38 -12.92 -27.49 -4.50
N LYS A 39 -12.26 -28.62 -4.80
CA LYS A 39 -11.54 -29.41 -3.79
C LYS A 39 -10.43 -28.58 -3.11
N SER A 40 -10.21 -28.86 -1.84
CA SER A 40 -9.16 -28.26 -1.02
C SER A 40 -7.77 -28.76 -1.44
N LYS A 41 -6.73 -28.06 -0.98
CA LYS A 41 -5.33 -28.44 -1.24
C LYS A 41 -5.00 -29.83 -0.68
N ASP A 42 -5.50 -30.13 0.51
CA ASP A 42 -5.22 -31.38 1.20
C ASP A 42 -5.90 -32.56 0.51
N GLU A 43 -7.17 -32.42 0.12
CA GLU A 43 -7.88 -33.45 -0.66
C GLU A 43 -7.17 -33.76 -1.98
N ILE A 44 -6.72 -32.72 -2.70
CA ILE A 44 -5.98 -32.91 -3.96
C ILE A 44 -4.66 -33.62 -3.71
N ARG A 45 -3.96 -33.27 -2.64
CA ARG A 45 -2.68 -33.89 -2.28
C ARG A 45 -2.87 -35.36 -1.90
N GLU A 46 -3.91 -35.70 -1.15
CA GLU A 46 -4.23 -37.08 -0.77
C GLU A 46 -4.62 -37.93 -1.99
N GLU A 47 -5.40 -37.38 -2.92
CA GLU A 47 -5.87 -38.13 -4.09
C GLU A 47 -4.82 -38.28 -5.19
N THR A 48 -3.99 -37.26 -5.41
CA THR A 48 -3.12 -37.17 -6.60
C THR A 48 -1.63 -37.12 -6.28
N GLY A 49 -1.26 -36.91 -5.02
CA GLY A 49 0.11 -36.61 -4.61
C GLY A 49 0.64 -35.25 -5.07
N GLN A 50 -0.17 -34.45 -5.78
CA GLN A 50 0.22 -33.12 -6.27
C GLN A 50 -0.01 -32.05 -5.20
N THR A 51 0.87 -31.06 -5.12
CA THR A 51 0.77 -29.95 -4.17
C THR A 51 0.34 -28.67 -4.88
N VAL A 52 -0.77 -28.09 -4.47
CA VAL A 52 -1.26 -26.83 -5.03
C VAL A 52 -0.54 -25.65 -4.37
N GLY A 53 0.22 -24.89 -5.16
CA GLY A 53 0.87 -23.65 -4.70
C GLY A 53 -0.09 -22.47 -4.77
N VAL A 54 -0.60 -22.19 -5.97
CA VAL A 54 -1.51 -21.09 -6.28
C VAL A 54 -2.76 -21.66 -6.94
N ASN A 55 -3.93 -21.13 -6.59
CA ASN A 55 -5.23 -21.57 -7.07
C ASN A 55 -6.06 -20.37 -7.55
N ASN A 56 -6.21 -20.26 -8.87
CA ASN A 56 -7.10 -19.30 -9.52
C ASN A 56 -6.92 -17.84 -9.05
N ALA A 57 -5.68 -17.40 -8.95
CA ALA A 57 -5.35 -16.03 -8.55
C ALA A 57 -5.57 -15.07 -9.72
N SER A 58 -6.41 -14.05 -9.52
CA SER A 58 -6.62 -12.96 -10.45
C SER A 58 -6.46 -11.62 -9.74
N PHE A 59 -5.71 -10.71 -10.34
CA PHE A 59 -5.46 -9.36 -9.82
C PHE A 59 -4.85 -8.49 -10.91
N ASP A 60 -4.99 -7.20 -10.71
CA ASP A 60 -4.52 -6.16 -11.63
C ASP A 60 -3.68 -5.16 -10.83
N ILE A 61 -2.64 -4.62 -11.46
CA ILE A 61 -1.72 -3.65 -10.84
C ILE A 61 -1.58 -2.44 -11.75
N GLU A 62 -1.82 -1.27 -11.19
CA GLU A 62 -1.77 0.01 -11.87
C GLU A 62 -0.33 0.54 -12.04
N PRO A 63 -0.09 1.42 -13.03
CA PRO A 63 1.18 2.10 -13.19
C PRO A 63 1.57 2.90 -11.94
N GLY A 64 2.81 2.74 -11.49
CA GLY A 64 3.33 3.43 -10.31
C GLY A 64 2.82 2.88 -8.98
N GLU A 65 1.87 1.94 -8.96
CA GLU A 65 1.27 1.42 -7.74
C GLU A 65 2.23 0.54 -6.92
N VAL A 66 2.14 0.60 -5.59
CA VAL A 66 2.69 -0.41 -4.68
C VAL A 66 1.61 -1.44 -4.32
N PHE A 67 1.64 -2.59 -4.97
CA PHE A 67 0.74 -3.70 -4.70
C PHE A 67 1.38 -4.73 -3.75
N ALA A 68 0.77 -4.94 -2.59
CA ALA A 68 1.25 -5.89 -1.58
C ALA A 68 0.50 -7.23 -1.68
N ILE A 69 1.22 -8.35 -1.68
CA ILE A 69 0.66 -9.69 -1.48
C ILE A 69 0.97 -10.15 -0.06
N MET A 70 -0.08 -10.47 0.67
CA MET A 70 -0.06 -10.86 2.08
C MET A 70 -0.63 -12.24 2.31
N GLY A 71 -0.32 -12.83 3.46
CA GLY A 71 -0.85 -14.12 3.89
C GLY A 71 0.15 -14.92 4.70
N LEU A 72 -0.29 -16.03 5.29
CA LEU A 72 0.57 -16.89 6.11
C LEU A 72 1.68 -17.58 5.30
N SER A 73 2.70 -18.08 5.99
CA SER A 73 3.73 -18.90 5.36
C SER A 73 3.10 -20.11 4.66
N GLY A 74 3.58 -20.46 3.47
CA GLY A 74 3.07 -21.59 2.70
C GLY A 74 1.79 -21.32 1.87
N CYS A 75 1.15 -20.14 1.97
CA CYS A 75 -0.08 -19.87 1.22
C CYS A 75 0.12 -19.66 -0.29
N GLY A 76 1.37 -19.58 -0.80
CA GLY A 76 1.67 -19.50 -2.23
C GLY A 76 2.16 -18.14 -2.75
N LYS A 77 2.37 -17.14 -1.89
CA LYS A 77 2.81 -15.77 -2.26
C LYS A 77 4.07 -15.77 -3.14
N SER A 78 5.16 -16.37 -2.64
CA SER A 78 6.44 -16.42 -3.35
C SER A 78 6.34 -17.23 -4.65
N THR A 79 5.42 -18.20 -4.72
CA THR A 79 5.11 -18.90 -5.97
C THR A 79 4.43 -17.98 -6.96
N LEU A 80 3.46 -17.17 -6.52
CA LEU A 80 2.71 -16.26 -7.37
C LEU A 80 3.62 -15.17 -7.98
N ILE A 81 4.45 -14.50 -7.19
CA ILE A 81 5.38 -13.49 -7.73
C ILE A 81 6.40 -14.09 -8.71
N ARG A 82 6.81 -15.34 -8.47
CA ARG A 82 7.71 -16.07 -9.39
C ARG A 82 6.99 -16.51 -10.66
N CYS A 83 5.67 -16.68 -10.64
CA CYS A 83 4.87 -16.87 -11.84
C CYS A 83 4.78 -15.57 -12.65
N VAL A 84 4.61 -14.41 -12.00
CA VAL A 84 4.64 -13.09 -12.67
C VAL A 84 5.97 -12.87 -13.39
N ASN A 85 7.10 -13.13 -12.73
CA ASN A 85 8.41 -13.09 -13.39
C ASN A 85 8.65 -14.29 -14.35
N ARG A 86 7.78 -15.30 -14.32
CA ARG A 86 7.88 -16.61 -14.98
C ARG A 86 9.16 -17.40 -14.68
N ILE A 87 9.77 -17.18 -13.50
CA ILE A 87 10.84 -18.08 -13.00
C ILE A 87 10.26 -19.47 -12.75
N ILE A 88 9.00 -19.51 -12.34
CA ILE A 88 8.18 -20.70 -12.27
C ILE A 88 7.10 -20.55 -13.34
N ASP A 89 6.98 -21.50 -14.25
CA ASP A 89 5.87 -21.50 -15.22
C ASP A 89 4.54 -21.80 -14.49
N PRO A 90 3.49 -20.98 -14.70
CA PRO A 90 2.16 -21.31 -14.21
C PRO A 90 1.66 -22.61 -14.86
N THR A 91 0.86 -23.38 -14.12
CA THR A 91 0.21 -24.59 -14.65
C THR A 91 -1.01 -24.23 -15.50
N ALA A 92 -1.71 -23.15 -15.14
CA ALA A 92 -2.83 -22.61 -15.89
C ALA A 92 -3.00 -21.10 -15.64
N GLY A 93 -3.78 -20.44 -16.48
CA GLY A 93 -4.01 -19.00 -16.45
C GLY A 93 -3.00 -18.22 -17.29
N SER A 94 -3.23 -16.92 -17.42
CA SER A 94 -2.40 -16.01 -18.20
C SER A 94 -1.93 -14.85 -17.33
N ILE A 95 -0.77 -14.28 -17.69
CA ILE A 95 -0.21 -13.11 -17.03
C ILE A 95 0.20 -12.15 -18.13
N PHE A 96 -0.43 -10.99 -18.14
CA PHE A 96 -0.21 -9.94 -19.11
C PHE A 96 0.68 -8.86 -18.49
N PHE A 97 1.61 -8.36 -19.29
CA PHE A 97 2.39 -7.16 -18.97
C PHE A 97 2.18 -6.14 -20.07
N LYS A 98 1.91 -4.90 -19.70
CA LYS A 98 1.82 -3.79 -20.65
C LYS A 98 3.19 -3.18 -20.86
N ASP A 99 3.81 -3.56 -21.98
CA ASP A 99 5.05 -2.97 -22.46
C ASP A 99 4.80 -1.53 -22.93
N PRO A 100 5.56 -0.54 -22.42
CA PRO A 100 5.41 0.86 -22.86
C PRO A 100 5.65 1.06 -24.37
N GLU A 101 6.48 0.23 -24.99
CA GLU A 101 6.85 0.33 -26.40
C GLU A 101 5.97 -0.57 -27.30
N HIS A 102 5.57 -1.75 -26.82
CA HIS A 102 4.93 -2.79 -27.65
C HIS A 102 3.48 -3.12 -27.27
N GLY A 103 2.93 -2.48 -26.23
CA GLY A 103 1.57 -2.75 -25.76
C GLY A 103 1.48 -4.00 -24.88
N GLU A 104 0.28 -4.57 -24.76
CA GLU A 104 0.05 -5.73 -23.91
C GLU A 104 0.66 -7.01 -24.50
N GLN A 105 1.39 -7.77 -23.68
CA GLN A 105 1.95 -9.08 -24.03
C GLN A 105 1.63 -10.13 -22.95
N ASP A 106 1.23 -11.33 -23.37
CA ASP A 106 1.06 -12.46 -22.45
C ASP A 106 2.42 -13.12 -22.17
N ILE A 107 2.93 -12.89 -20.96
CA ILE A 107 4.21 -13.39 -20.44
C ILE A 107 4.27 -14.92 -20.53
N THR A 108 3.15 -15.61 -20.37
CA THR A 108 3.08 -17.08 -20.34
C THR A 108 3.35 -17.71 -21.70
N THR A 109 3.14 -16.95 -22.78
CA THR A 109 3.33 -17.42 -24.17
C THR A 109 4.69 -17.03 -24.76
N LEU A 110 5.43 -16.13 -24.11
CA LEU A 110 6.72 -15.66 -24.60
C LEU A 110 7.71 -16.81 -24.78
N ASN A 111 8.53 -16.73 -25.83
CA ASN A 111 9.67 -17.64 -25.97
C ASN A 111 10.81 -17.24 -25.01
N ALA A 112 11.84 -18.09 -24.90
CA ALA A 112 12.94 -17.88 -23.97
C ALA A 112 13.75 -16.59 -24.24
N GLU A 113 13.83 -16.13 -25.48
CA GLU A 113 14.53 -14.89 -25.83
C GLU A 113 13.72 -13.65 -25.45
N GLN A 114 12.44 -13.62 -25.80
CA GLN A 114 11.51 -12.57 -25.43
C GLN A 114 11.42 -12.42 -23.90
N LEU A 115 11.32 -13.54 -23.17
CA LEU A 115 11.28 -13.55 -21.71
C LEU A 115 12.59 -13.01 -21.09
N ARG A 116 13.75 -13.29 -21.71
CA ARG A 116 15.03 -12.70 -21.27
C ARG A 116 15.05 -11.19 -21.49
N ILE A 117 14.52 -10.70 -22.62
CA ILE A 117 14.44 -9.26 -22.90
C ILE A 117 13.52 -8.57 -21.88
N LEU A 118 12.34 -9.14 -21.63
CA LEU A 118 11.39 -8.65 -20.62
C LEU A 118 12.06 -8.50 -19.25
N ARG A 119 12.71 -9.56 -18.75
CA ARG A 119 13.42 -9.54 -17.46
C ARG A 119 14.65 -8.63 -17.43
N LYS A 120 15.27 -8.43 -18.58
CA LYS A 120 16.48 -7.61 -18.69
C LYS A 120 16.15 -6.13 -18.66
N ARG A 121 15.03 -5.73 -19.27
CA ARG A 121 14.65 -4.33 -19.45
C ARG A 121 13.59 -3.86 -18.46
N HIS A 122 12.56 -4.67 -18.25
CA HIS A 122 11.32 -4.19 -17.64
C HIS A 122 11.02 -4.69 -16.23
N MET A 123 11.60 -5.82 -15.84
CA MET A 123 11.34 -6.43 -14.53
C MET A 123 12.63 -6.59 -13.73
N SER A 124 12.58 -6.23 -12.46
CA SER A 124 13.67 -6.42 -11.51
C SER A 124 13.18 -7.23 -10.32
N MET A 125 13.98 -8.17 -9.82
CA MET A 125 13.56 -9.04 -8.72
C MET A 125 14.48 -8.94 -7.50
N VAL A 126 13.88 -8.78 -6.32
CA VAL A 126 14.50 -8.93 -5.01
C VAL A 126 14.03 -10.25 -4.41
N PHE A 127 14.97 -11.12 -4.05
CA PHE A 127 14.69 -12.41 -3.44
C PHE A 127 14.79 -12.33 -1.91
N GLN A 128 14.04 -13.18 -1.21
CA GLN A 128 14.09 -13.33 0.24
C GLN A 128 15.51 -13.69 0.73
N HIS A 129 16.20 -14.59 0.03
CA HIS A 129 17.62 -14.84 0.24
C HIS A 129 18.43 -13.98 -0.72
N PHE A 130 19.43 -13.27 -0.18
CA PHE A 130 20.12 -12.14 -0.83
C PHE A 130 20.62 -12.41 -2.25
N ALA A 131 20.87 -13.68 -2.59
CA ALA A 131 21.26 -14.16 -3.92
C ALA A 131 22.40 -13.30 -4.51
N LEU A 132 23.32 -12.87 -3.66
CA LEU A 132 24.48 -12.07 -4.03
C LEU A 132 25.56 -12.99 -4.57
N PHE A 133 26.33 -12.50 -5.53
CA PHE A 133 27.50 -13.21 -6.03
C PHE A 133 28.65 -13.03 -5.04
N PRO A 134 29.11 -14.10 -4.36
CA PRO A 134 30.10 -14.00 -3.29
C PRO A 134 31.49 -13.60 -3.80
N HIS A 135 31.76 -13.84 -5.09
CA HIS A 135 33.02 -13.54 -5.76
C HIS A 135 33.04 -12.14 -6.41
N ARG A 136 32.01 -11.33 -6.19
CA ARG A 136 31.90 -9.96 -6.71
C ARG A 136 31.79 -8.98 -5.56
N THR A 137 32.32 -7.78 -5.74
CA THR A 137 32.19 -6.71 -4.75
C THR A 137 30.73 -6.25 -4.63
N VAL A 138 30.42 -5.48 -3.59
CA VAL A 138 29.11 -4.87 -3.37
C VAL A 138 28.69 -3.98 -4.54
N LEU A 139 29.57 -3.12 -5.05
CA LEU A 139 29.30 -2.28 -6.22
C LEU A 139 29.06 -3.11 -7.49
N SER A 140 29.82 -4.19 -7.67
CA SER A 140 29.64 -5.11 -8.80
C SER A 140 28.32 -5.87 -8.71
N ASN A 141 27.89 -6.26 -7.52
CA ASN A 141 26.57 -6.86 -7.29
C ASN A 141 25.45 -5.86 -7.57
N ALA A 142 25.55 -4.63 -7.04
CA ALA A 142 24.54 -3.59 -7.23
C ALA A 142 24.40 -3.17 -8.71
N SER A 143 25.51 -3.10 -9.44
CA SER A 143 25.51 -2.73 -10.87
C SER A 143 25.37 -3.90 -11.85
N TYR A 144 25.14 -5.13 -11.36
CA TYR A 144 25.13 -6.32 -12.20
C TYR A 144 24.04 -6.29 -13.27
N GLY A 145 22.83 -5.81 -12.96
CA GLY A 145 21.75 -5.70 -13.96
C GLY A 145 22.15 -4.83 -15.15
N LEU A 146 22.87 -3.73 -14.88
CA LEU A 146 23.39 -2.81 -15.90
C LEU A 146 24.50 -3.45 -16.76
N GLU A 147 25.32 -4.34 -16.18
CA GLU A 147 26.29 -5.16 -16.93
C GLU A 147 25.58 -6.01 -17.98
N ILE A 148 24.52 -6.71 -17.57
CA ILE A 148 23.74 -7.56 -18.45
C ILE A 148 23.02 -6.73 -19.53
N GLN A 149 22.63 -5.49 -19.21
CA GLN A 149 22.13 -4.48 -20.15
C GLN A 149 23.16 -3.98 -21.16
N GLY A 150 24.45 -4.25 -20.97
CA GLY A 150 25.53 -3.81 -21.85
C GLY A 150 25.91 -2.34 -21.64
N ARG A 151 25.60 -1.76 -20.48
CA ARG A 151 25.99 -0.39 -20.10
C ARG A 151 27.50 -0.30 -19.88
N SER A 152 28.06 0.90 -20.10
CA SER A 152 29.50 1.14 -19.94
C SER A 152 29.94 0.97 -18.48
N ASN A 153 31.23 0.70 -18.25
CA ASN A 153 31.75 0.55 -16.90
C ASN A 153 31.54 1.82 -16.05
N ASP A 154 31.75 2.99 -16.65
CA ASP A 154 31.60 4.28 -15.97
C ASP A 154 30.14 4.53 -15.56
N GLU A 155 29.18 4.25 -16.45
CA GLU A 155 27.75 4.39 -16.17
C GLU A 155 27.31 3.44 -15.05
N ARG A 156 27.80 2.19 -15.10
CA ARG A 156 27.53 1.16 -14.10
C ARG A 156 28.06 1.55 -12.71
N ALA A 157 29.31 2.03 -12.65
CA ALA A 157 29.94 2.44 -11.40
C ALA A 157 29.22 3.65 -10.80
N LEU A 158 28.93 4.68 -11.61
CA LEU A 158 28.22 5.87 -11.17
C LEU A 158 26.83 5.53 -10.61
N ARG A 159 26.05 4.74 -11.35
CA ARG A 159 24.67 4.41 -10.95
C ARG A 159 24.63 3.42 -9.80
N GLY A 160 25.51 2.42 -9.79
CA GLY A 160 25.68 1.51 -8.66
C GLY A 160 26.04 2.26 -7.39
N GLN A 161 26.98 3.21 -7.45
CA GLN A 161 27.38 4.00 -6.29
C GLN A 161 26.24 4.87 -5.78
N LYS A 162 25.53 5.59 -6.66
CA LYS A 162 24.38 6.43 -6.30
C LYS A 162 23.34 5.64 -5.50
N VAL A 163 23.03 4.42 -5.93
CA VAL A 163 22.02 3.59 -5.26
C VAL A 163 22.56 2.99 -3.96
N LEU A 164 23.85 2.66 -3.90
CA LEU A 164 24.49 2.27 -2.64
C LEU A 164 24.46 3.40 -1.61
N ASP A 165 24.65 4.64 -2.03
CA ASP A 165 24.54 5.81 -1.15
C ASP A 165 23.11 5.94 -0.61
N MET A 166 22.09 5.77 -1.47
CA MET A 166 20.68 5.80 -1.07
C MET A 166 20.33 4.74 -0.03
N VAL A 167 20.86 3.51 -0.16
CA VAL A 167 20.61 2.44 0.83
C VAL A 167 21.58 2.50 2.02
N GLY A 168 22.40 3.55 2.16
CA GLY A 168 23.34 3.73 3.27
C GLY A 168 24.51 2.76 3.27
N LEU A 169 24.94 2.31 2.08
CA LEU A 169 26.07 1.41 1.85
C LEU A 169 27.18 2.01 0.97
N GLY A 170 27.18 3.33 0.76
CA GLY A 170 28.13 4.02 -0.13
C GLY A 170 29.59 3.66 0.11
N GLN A 171 30.02 3.62 1.37
CA GLN A 171 31.40 3.31 1.77
C GLN A 171 31.78 1.82 1.60
N TRP A 172 30.82 0.94 1.33
CA TRP A 172 31.02 -0.52 1.27
C TRP A 172 31.19 -1.03 -0.16
N GLY A 173 31.22 -0.15 -1.18
CA GLY A 173 31.23 -0.55 -2.59
C GLY A 173 32.35 -1.53 -2.98
N HIS A 174 33.51 -1.45 -2.33
CA HIS A 174 34.66 -2.34 -2.57
C HIS A 174 34.68 -3.62 -1.73
N ALA A 175 33.84 -3.73 -0.71
CA ALA A 175 33.73 -4.92 0.12
C ALA A 175 33.09 -6.08 -0.66
N TYR A 176 33.24 -7.30 -0.13
CA TYR A 176 32.56 -8.51 -0.60
C TYR A 176 31.38 -8.86 0.31
N PRO A 177 30.37 -9.60 -0.19
CA PRO A 177 29.20 -9.99 0.61
C PRO A 177 29.52 -10.69 1.93
N SER A 178 30.62 -11.47 1.99
CA SER A 178 31.07 -12.14 3.21
C SER A 178 31.52 -11.20 4.33
N GLU A 179 31.81 -9.95 4.01
CA GLU A 179 32.23 -8.91 4.95
C GLU A 179 31.04 -8.10 5.50
N LEU A 180 29.82 -8.44 5.06
CA LEU A 180 28.60 -7.71 5.39
C LEU A 180 27.68 -8.51 6.32
N SER A 181 26.96 -7.82 7.20
CA SER A 181 25.85 -8.43 7.95
C SER A 181 24.70 -8.85 7.03
N GLY A 182 23.81 -9.73 7.49
CA GLY A 182 22.65 -10.16 6.72
C GLY A 182 21.77 -8.99 6.24
N GLY A 183 21.48 -8.03 7.11
CA GLY A 183 20.72 -6.84 6.73
C GLY A 183 21.45 -5.92 5.74
N MET A 184 22.79 -5.85 5.79
CA MET A 184 23.56 -5.15 4.76
C MET A 184 23.48 -5.89 3.41
N GLN A 185 23.58 -7.23 3.40
CA GLN A 185 23.43 -8.02 2.17
C GLN A 185 22.04 -7.85 1.54
N GLN A 186 20.98 -7.76 2.34
CA GLN A 186 19.63 -7.49 1.86
C GLN A 186 19.54 -6.12 1.17
N ARG A 187 20.15 -5.08 1.78
CA ARG A 187 20.24 -3.74 1.19
C ARG A 187 21.03 -3.73 -0.12
N VAL A 188 22.07 -4.56 -0.28
CA VAL A 188 22.75 -4.75 -1.57
C VAL A 188 21.82 -5.41 -2.60
N GLY A 189 21.02 -6.40 -2.20
CA GLY A 189 20.02 -7.03 -3.06
C GLY A 189 18.96 -6.05 -3.56
N LEU A 190 18.48 -5.18 -2.67
CA LEU A 190 17.58 -4.07 -3.00
C LEU A 190 18.26 -3.07 -3.94
N ALA A 191 19.49 -2.65 -3.63
CA ALA A 191 20.26 -1.74 -4.48
C ALA A 191 20.48 -2.30 -5.89
N ARG A 192 20.72 -3.61 -6.02
CA ARG A 192 20.81 -4.29 -7.33
C ARG A 192 19.53 -4.15 -8.13
N ALA A 193 18.38 -4.28 -7.47
CA ALA A 193 17.09 -4.15 -8.14
C ALA A 193 16.78 -2.69 -8.52
N LEU A 194 17.16 -1.74 -7.66
CA LEU A 194 16.92 -0.31 -7.85
C LEU A 194 17.85 0.33 -8.88
N ALA A 195 19.07 -0.19 -9.04
CA ALA A 195 20.04 0.33 -10.00
C ALA A 195 19.61 0.17 -11.45
N THR A 196 18.78 -0.82 -11.75
CA THR A 196 18.17 -0.97 -13.08
C THR A 196 17.10 0.10 -13.30
N GLU A 197 16.77 0.35 -14.57
CA GLU A 197 15.69 1.25 -14.98
C GLU A 197 14.35 0.52 -15.19
N ALA A 198 14.22 -0.68 -14.61
CA ALA A 198 13.01 -1.49 -14.73
C ALA A 198 11.78 -0.75 -14.19
N GLU A 199 10.68 -0.82 -14.94
CA GLU A 199 9.39 -0.23 -14.57
C GLU A 199 8.69 -1.02 -13.47
N VAL A 200 8.95 -2.33 -13.40
CA VAL A 200 8.36 -3.24 -12.41
C VAL A 200 9.42 -3.77 -11.45
N LEU A 201 9.20 -3.57 -10.16
CA LEU A 201 9.99 -4.16 -9.08
C LEU A 201 9.19 -5.28 -8.39
N LEU A 202 9.69 -6.50 -8.50
CA LEU A 202 9.14 -7.70 -7.87
C LEU A 202 9.93 -8.02 -6.61
N MET A 203 9.32 -7.98 -5.43
CA MET A 203 10.05 -8.16 -4.16
C MET A 203 9.46 -9.27 -3.30
N ASP A 204 10.24 -10.29 -3.00
CA ASP A 204 9.82 -11.44 -2.18
C ASP A 204 10.39 -11.27 -0.76
N GLU A 205 9.59 -10.74 0.17
CA GLU A 205 9.97 -10.40 1.56
C GLU A 205 11.27 -9.57 1.66
N PRO A 206 11.33 -8.38 1.03
CA PRO A 206 12.56 -7.59 0.90
C PRO A 206 13.09 -7.01 2.21
N PHE A 207 12.32 -7.06 3.31
CA PHE A 207 12.70 -6.47 4.60
C PHE A 207 12.70 -7.46 5.77
N SER A 208 12.49 -8.75 5.52
CA SER A 208 12.31 -9.76 6.58
C SER A 208 13.54 -10.01 7.45
N ALA A 209 14.76 -9.74 6.93
CA ALA A 209 16.02 -9.91 7.67
C ALA A 209 16.63 -8.58 8.12
N LEU A 210 15.86 -7.49 8.09
CA LEU A 210 16.28 -6.17 8.56
C LEU A 210 15.86 -5.94 10.01
N ASP A 211 16.73 -5.29 10.78
CA ASP A 211 16.39 -4.78 12.11
C ASP A 211 15.23 -3.78 12.02
N PRO A 212 14.37 -3.66 13.06
CA PRO A 212 13.14 -2.85 13.00
C PRO A 212 13.35 -1.40 12.55
N LEU A 213 14.41 -0.72 13.04
CA LEU A 213 14.70 0.66 12.66
C LEU A 213 15.08 0.77 11.18
N ILE A 214 16.01 -0.06 10.73
CA ILE A 214 16.44 -0.10 9.33
C ILE A 214 15.30 -0.49 8.39
N LYS A 215 14.42 -1.40 8.84
CA LYS A 215 13.21 -1.78 8.10
C LYS A 215 12.33 -0.56 7.82
N VAL A 216 12.08 0.29 8.82
CA VAL A 216 11.28 1.52 8.63
C VAL A 216 11.95 2.49 7.65
N ASP A 217 13.26 2.72 7.80
CA ASP A 217 14.00 3.64 6.92
C ASP A 217 13.96 3.16 5.46
N MET A 218 14.16 1.86 5.22
CA MET A 218 14.11 1.28 3.86
C MET A 218 12.70 1.31 3.26
N GLN A 219 11.66 1.11 4.07
CA GLN A 219 10.27 1.28 3.62
C GLN A 219 9.99 2.72 3.18
N GLN A 220 10.49 3.72 3.93
CA GLN A 220 10.35 5.13 3.57
C GLN A 220 11.10 5.47 2.28
N GLU A 221 12.33 4.97 2.13
CA GLU A 221 13.10 5.14 0.89
C GLU A 221 12.41 4.47 -0.29
N LEU A 222 11.84 3.26 -0.14
CA LEU A 222 11.08 2.62 -1.22
C LEU A 222 9.86 3.47 -1.63
N LYS A 223 9.11 4.01 -0.66
CA LYS A 223 7.96 4.88 -0.92
C LYS A 223 8.38 6.18 -1.60
N LYS A 224 9.53 6.74 -1.24
CA LYS A 224 10.10 7.92 -1.90
C LYS A 224 10.51 7.61 -3.34
N ILE A 225 11.18 6.49 -3.57
CA ILE A 225 11.58 6.03 -4.91
C ILE A 225 10.36 5.82 -5.80
N GLN A 226 9.32 5.17 -5.29
CA GLN A 226 8.07 4.99 -6.03
C GLN A 226 7.46 6.35 -6.39
N ARG A 227 7.41 7.32 -5.47
CA ARG A 227 6.87 8.67 -5.76
C ARG A 227 7.69 9.42 -6.81
N GLU A 228 9.02 9.38 -6.71
CA GLU A 228 9.92 10.11 -7.59
C GLU A 228 10.03 9.48 -8.99
N LEU A 229 10.04 8.15 -9.07
CA LEU A 229 10.31 7.42 -10.32
C LEU A 229 9.07 6.73 -10.92
N GLN A 230 7.93 6.79 -10.24
CA GLN A 230 6.66 6.18 -10.66
C GLN A 230 6.81 4.71 -11.09
N ARG A 231 7.64 3.96 -10.35
CA ARG A 231 7.85 2.53 -10.60
C ARG A 231 6.73 1.72 -9.95
N THR A 232 6.19 0.74 -10.68
CA THR A 232 5.24 -0.23 -10.14
C THR A 232 5.99 -1.24 -9.25
N VAL A 233 5.48 -1.48 -8.06
CA VAL A 233 6.09 -2.41 -7.09
C VAL A 233 5.08 -3.49 -6.75
N LEU A 234 5.42 -4.75 -7.03
CA LEU A 234 4.71 -5.91 -6.49
C LEU A 234 5.58 -6.51 -5.40
N PHE A 235 5.17 -6.43 -4.14
CA PHE A 235 5.95 -6.98 -3.04
C PHE A 235 5.15 -7.95 -2.19
N ILE A 236 5.86 -8.91 -1.58
CA ILE A 236 5.31 -9.89 -0.65
C ILE A 236 5.77 -9.55 0.75
N THR A 237 4.84 -9.62 1.69
CA THR A 237 5.18 -9.61 3.12
C THR A 237 4.25 -10.52 3.91
N HIS A 238 4.70 -10.92 5.10
CA HIS A 238 3.85 -11.54 6.12
C HIS A 238 3.47 -10.54 7.22
N ASP A 239 4.01 -9.32 7.18
CA ASP A 239 3.81 -8.26 8.17
C ASP A 239 2.72 -7.29 7.69
N LEU A 240 1.64 -7.21 8.44
CA LEU A 240 0.50 -6.35 8.10
C LEU A 240 0.85 -4.86 8.20
N ASP A 241 1.65 -4.47 9.19
CA ASP A 241 2.03 -3.07 9.36
C ASP A 241 2.89 -2.58 8.20
N GLU A 242 3.69 -3.48 7.62
CA GLU A 242 4.45 -3.20 6.40
C GLU A 242 3.52 -2.96 5.21
N ALA A 243 2.59 -3.88 4.95
CA ALA A 243 1.63 -3.74 3.85
C ALA A 243 0.78 -2.47 3.98
N MET A 244 0.30 -2.18 5.20
CA MET A 244 -0.50 -0.99 5.50
C MET A 244 0.29 0.31 5.33
N ARG A 245 1.60 0.30 5.58
CA ARG A 245 2.44 1.50 5.53
C ARG A 245 2.82 1.90 4.11
N ILE A 246 3.16 0.93 3.27
CA ILE A 246 3.71 1.19 1.93
C ILE A 246 2.80 0.78 0.77
N GLY A 247 1.85 -0.14 0.98
CA GLY A 247 0.96 -0.62 -0.09
C GLY A 247 -0.17 0.36 -0.39
N ASP A 248 -0.45 0.55 -1.66
CA ASP A 248 -1.63 1.25 -2.16
C ASP A 248 -2.83 0.29 -2.24
N HIS A 249 -2.60 -0.95 -2.72
CA HIS A 249 -3.51 -2.08 -2.55
C HIS A 249 -2.83 -3.29 -1.91
N ILE A 250 -3.65 -4.08 -1.22
CA ILE A 250 -3.24 -5.30 -0.53
C ILE A 250 -4.11 -6.45 -1.02
N ALA A 251 -3.49 -7.50 -1.55
CA ALA A 251 -4.11 -8.79 -1.80
C ALA A 251 -3.78 -9.76 -0.65
N ILE A 252 -4.80 -10.24 0.05
CA ILE A 252 -4.65 -11.27 1.08
C ILE A 252 -4.85 -12.64 0.45
N MET A 253 -3.89 -13.54 0.68
CA MET A 253 -3.90 -14.92 0.22
C MET A 253 -4.08 -15.93 1.35
N GLU A 254 -4.98 -16.88 1.15
CA GLU A 254 -5.23 -18.03 2.02
C GLU A 254 -5.32 -19.29 1.16
N GLU A 255 -4.64 -20.36 1.53
CA GLU A 255 -4.70 -21.64 0.81
C GLU A 255 -4.58 -21.50 -0.72
N GLY A 256 -3.60 -20.72 -1.19
CA GLY A 256 -3.32 -20.54 -2.62
C GLY A 256 -4.27 -19.60 -3.36
N LYS A 257 -5.34 -19.13 -2.72
CA LYS A 257 -6.36 -18.26 -3.31
C LYS A 257 -6.17 -16.84 -2.81
N ILE A 258 -6.48 -15.87 -3.66
CA ILE A 258 -6.68 -14.48 -3.21
C ILE A 258 -8.09 -14.41 -2.63
N VAL A 259 -8.20 -14.05 -1.35
CA VAL A 259 -9.48 -13.98 -0.63
C VAL A 259 -10.06 -12.56 -0.61
N GLN A 260 -9.20 -11.54 -0.65
CA GLN A 260 -9.60 -10.14 -0.68
C GLN A 260 -8.49 -9.29 -1.31
N ILE A 261 -8.90 -8.32 -2.12
CA ILE A 261 -8.06 -7.22 -2.60
C ILE A 261 -8.75 -5.92 -2.20
N GLY A 262 -8.00 -4.94 -1.72
CA GLY A 262 -8.50 -3.60 -1.43
C GLY A 262 -7.41 -2.69 -0.92
N SER A 263 -7.75 -1.41 -0.72
CA SER A 263 -6.84 -0.48 -0.06
C SER A 263 -6.58 -0.91 1.39
N PRO A 264 -5.46 -0.48 2.00
CA PRO A 264 -5.19 -0.67 3.43
C PRO A 264 -6.41 -0.40 4.33
N GLU A 265 -7.11 0.70 4.05
CA GLU A 265 -8.31 1.10 4.78
C GLU A 265 -9.48 0.14 4.56
N GLN A 266 -9.76 -0.29 3.32
CA GLN A 266 -10.82 -1.27 3.04
C GLN A 266 -10.55 -2.62 3.69
N ILE A 267 -9.30 -3.06 3.74
CA ILE A 267 -8.90 -4.31 4.40
C ILE A 267 -9.16 -4.25 5.91
N LEU A 268 -8.87 -3.11 6.55
CA LEU A 268 -9.11 -2.90 7.98
C LEU A 268 -10.60 -2.76 8.30
N VAL A 269 -11.31 -1.97 7.49
CA VAL A 269 -12.66 -1.52 7.80
C VAL A 269 -13.73 -2.51 7.37
N ASN A 270 -13.49 -3.19 6.25
CA ASN A 270 -14.45 -4.09 5.62
C ASN A 270 -13.81 -5.46 5.29
N PRO A 271 -13.41 -6.25 6.31
CA PRO A 271 -12.89 -7.59 6.08
C PRO A 271 -13.99 -8.49 5.49
N ARG A 272 -13.71 -9.14 4.34
CA ARG A 272 -14.68 -9.96 3.59
C ARG A 272 -14.81 -11.39 4.10
N THR A 273 -13.84 -11.88 4.86
CA THR A 273 -13.85 -13.23 5.42
C THR A 273 -13.42 -13.22 6.89
N GLU A 274 -13.80 -14.25 7.64
CA GLU A 274 -13.35 -14.42 9.03
C GLU A 274 -11.81 -14.52 9.12
N TYR A 275 -11.17 -15.13 8.12
CA TYR A 275 -9.71 -15.16 8.02
C TYR A 275 -9.13 -13.75 7.95
N VAL A 276 -9.66 -12.88 7.08
CA VAL A 276 -9.19 -11.50 6.96
C VAL A 276 -9.45 -10.73 8.25
N ALA A 277 -10.62 -10.90 8.87
CA ALA A 277 -10.96 -10.24 10.14
C ALA A 277 -9.97 -10.60 11.26
N LYS A 278 -9.62 -11.89 11.40
CA LYS A 278 -8.60 -12.35 12.36
C LYS A 278 -7.22 -11.78 12.04
N PHE A 279 -6.90 -11.66 10.76
CA PHE A 279 -5.61 -11.13 10.31
C PHE A 279 -5.41 -9.66 10.70
N VAL A 280 -6.48 -8.86 10.65
CA VAL A 280 -6.42 -7.42 10.93
C VAL A 280 -6.79 -7.04 12.37
N GLU A 281 -7.18 -8.01 13.20
CA GLU A 281 -7.67 -7.79 14.57
C GLU A 281 -6.73 -6.94 15.42
N HIS A 282 -5.41 -7.18 15.33
CA HIS A 282 -4.39 -6.51 16.14
C HIS A 282 -3.71 -5.32 15.44
N ALA A 283 -4.10 -5.00 14.21
CA ALA A 283 -3.52 -3.88 13.47
C ALA A 283 -3.87 -2.54 14.14
N ASP A 284 -2.93 -1.60 14.14
CA ASP A 284 -3.18 -0.22 14.57
C ASP A 284 -3.93 0.56 13.47
N PRO A 285 -5.22 0.89 13.67
CA PRO A 285 -6.01 1.56 12.64
C PRO A 285 -5.66 3.05 12.50
N THR A 286 -5.01 3.66 13.50
CA THR A 286 -4.87 5.13 13.57
C THR A 286 -4.00 5.71 12.46
N GLY A 287 -3.06 4.91 11.94
CA GLY A 287 -2.16 5.32 10.85
C GLY A 287 -2.73 5.11 9.45
N VAL A 288 -3.90 4.49 9.33
CA VAL A 288 -4.48 4.06 8.05
C VAL A 288 -5.86 4.64 7.84
N ILE A 289 -6.74 4.56 8.84
CA ILE A 289 -8.09 5.09 8.72
C ILE A 289 -8.02 6.61 8.61
N THR A 290 -8.73 7.13 7.62
CA THR A 290 -8.77 8.55 7.28
C THR A 290 -9.93 9.28 7.96
N ALA A 291 -9.82 10.59 8.05
CA ALA A 291 -10.82 11.47 8.64
C ALA A 291 -12.16 11.34 7.91
N GLY A 292 -12.14 11.31 6.58
CA GLY A 292 -13.34 11.14 5.75
C GLY A 292 -14.12 9.87 6.06
N THR A 293 -13.43 8.78 6.40
CA THR A 293 -14.06 7.48 6.68
C THR A 293 -14.88 7.47 7.95
N ILE A 294 -14.43 8.18 8.99
CA ILE A 294 -15.12 8.20 10.29
C ILE A 294 -15.96 9.46 10.52
N ALA A 295 -15.78 10.49 9.69
CA ALA A 295 -16.48 11.75 9.83
C ALA A 295 -17.99 11.56 9.77
N LEU A 296 -18.67 12.13 10.76
CA LEU A 296 -20.11 12.24 10.77
C LEU A 296 -20.55 13.28 9.72
N PRO A 297 -21.29 12.90 8.66
CA PRO A 297 -21.60 13.81 7.58
C PRO A 297 -22.53 14.94 8.00
N PHE A 298 -22.27 16.17 7.56
CA PHE A 298 -23.13 17.34 7.85
C PHE A 298 -24.55 17.25 7.25
N GLU A 299 -24.77 16.28 6.37
CA GLU A 299 -26.03 15.99 5.70
C GLU A 299 -26.83 14.88 6.42
N SER A 300 -26.24 14.26 7.45
CA SER A 300 -26.91 13.27 8.28
C SER A 300 -27.94 13.90 9.23
N ASP A 301 -28.85 13.07 9.74
CA ASP A 301 -29.87 13.49 10.70
C ASP A 301 -29.29 13.94 12.05
N ALA A 302 -27.99 13.74 12.30
CA ALA A 302 -27.31 14.18 13.51
C ALA A 302 -27.13 15.71 13.59
N PHE A 303 -27.39 16.43 12.50
CA PHE A 303 -27.32 17.88 12.43
C PHE A 303 -28.67 18.55 12.29
N GLU A 304 -28.85 19.67 12.99
CA GLU A 304 -30.05 20.49 12.91
C GLU A 304 -29.70 21.89 12.38
N SER A 305 -30.54 22.44 11.50
CA SER A 305 -30.32 23.78 10.96
C SER A 305 -30.76 24.85 11.96
N SER A 306 -29.85 25.78 12.28
CA SER A 306 -30.09 26.86 13.24
C SER A 306 -30.56 28.17 12.57
N GLY A 307 -30.55 28.25 11.24
CA GLY A 307 -30.95 29.43 10.47
C GLY A 307 -30.00 29.80 9.33
N GLU A 308 -30.31 30.87 8.60
CA GLU A 308 -29.50 31.42 7.51
C GLU A 308 -29.26 32.92 7.74
N ARG A 309 -28.00 33.37 7.60
CA ARG A 309 -27.61 34.79 7.69
C ARG A 309 -26.62 35.10 6.57
N ASP A 310 -26.84 36.20 5.85
CA ASP A 310 -25.99 36.65 4.74
C ASP A 310 -25.69 35.56 3.68
N GLY A 311 -26.66 34.66 3.45
CA GLY A 311 -26.53 33.53 2.52
C GLY A 311 -25.71 32.35 3.05
N ILE A 312 -25.32 32.39 4.33
CA ILE A 312 -24.62 31.31 5.05
C ILE A 312 -25.65 30.54 5.88
N ARG A 313 -25.74 29.24 5.63
CA ARG A 313 -26.58 28.32 6.41
C ARG A 313 -25.80 27.82 7.62
N TYR A 314 -26.40 27.94 8.80
CA TYR A 314 -25.83 27.42 10.04
C TYR A 314 -26.51 26.10 10.42
N SER A 315 -25.69 25.14 10.85
CA SER A 315 -26.13 23.89 11.45
C SER A 315 -25.34 23.60 12.72
N HIS A 316 -25.93 22.84 13.65
CA HIS A 316 -25.29 22.38 14.87
C HIS A 316 -25.44 20.87 15.01
N HIS A 317 -24.48 20.22 15.66
CA HIS A 317 -24.59 18.82 16.03
C HIS A 317 -25.53 18.69 17.25
N ARG A 318 -26.40 17.69 17.28
CA ARG A 318 -27.41 17.54 18.36
C ARG A 318 -26.78 17.42 19.76
N ASP A 319 -25.62 16.77 19.87
CA ASP A 319 -24.91 16.61 21.15
C ASP A 319 -24.03 17.83 21.52
N HIS A 320 -23.83 18.76 20.58
CA HIS A 320 -23.06 19.99 20.78
C HIS A 320 -23.81 21.23 20.25
N PRO A 321 -25.00 21.55 20.78
CA PRO A 321 -25.88 22.60 20.25
C PRO A 321 -25.31 24.02 20.35
N GLN A 322 -24.33 24.23 21.22
CA GLN A 322 -23.61 25.48 21.37
C GLN A 322 -22.63 25.78 20.24
N ILE A 323 -22.26 24.76 19.45
CA ILE A 323 -21.33 24.91 18.31
C ILE A 323 -22.15 24.96 17.02
N ARG A 324 -21.98 26.03 16.24
CA ARG A 324 -22.61 26.16 14.92
C ARG A 324 -21.56 26.28 13.83
N TYR A 325 -21.84 25.61 12.72
CA TYR A 325 -21.00 25.56 11.54
C TYR A 325 -21.70 26.29 10.41
N GLY A 326 -21.08 27.37 9.91
CA GLY A 326 -21.58 28.17 8.80
C GLY A 326 -21.06 27.65 7.47
N ARG A 327 -21.97 27.31 6.55
CA ARG A 327 -21.67 26.87 5.19
C ARG A 327 -22.28 27.82 4.17
N ASP A 328 -21.55 28.15 3.11
CA ASP A 328 -22.11 28.92 1.99
C ASP A 328 -23.00 28.06 1.08
N ARG A 329 -23.55 28.68 0.02
CA ARG A 329 -24.44 28.02 -0.95
C ARG A 329 -23.77 26.86 -1.70
N ASP A 330 -22.45 26.87 -1.82
CA ASP A 330 -21.67 25.82 -2.49
C ASP A 330 -21.24 24.71 -1.52
N GLY A 331 -21.64 24.80 -0.24
CA GLY A 331 -21.31 23.86 0.83
C GLY A 331 -19.95 24.11 1.47
N ARG A 332 -19.27 25.22 1.15
CA ARG A 332 -17.94 25.54 1.72
C ARG A 332 -18.05 26.05 3.13
N LEU A 333 -17.12 25.61 3.98
CA LEU A 333 -17.03 26.08 5.36
C LEU A 333 -16.64 27.56 5.38
N ARG A 334 -17.42 28.39 6.08
CA ARG A 334 -17.19 29.84 6.18
C ARG A 334 -16.88 30.32 7.59
N GLY A 335 -17.40 29.65 8.62
CA GLY A 335 -17.13 30.05 9.99
C GLY A 335 -17.66 29.02 10.97
N VAL A 336 -17.15 29.12 12.19
CA VAL A 336 -17.56 28.31 13.33
C VAL A 336 -17.85 29.26 14.48
N THR A 337 -18.95 29.04 15.18
CA THR A 337 -19.29 29.81 16.38
C THR A 337 -19.47 28.87 17.57
N VAL A 338 -18.94 29.24 18.72
CA VAL A 338 -19.13 28.56 20.01
C VAL A 338 -19.80 29.55 20.95
N ASP A 339 -20.95 29.18 21.53
CA ASP A 339 -21.76 30.08 22.38
C ASP A 339 -22.03 31.45 21.69
N ASP A 340 -22.39 31.39 20.40
CA ASP A 340 -22.63 32.55 19.53
C ASP A 340 -21.41 33.48 19.33
N ARG A 341 -20.20 33.07 19.72
CA ARG A 341 -18.94 33.78 19.46
C ARG A 341 -18.19 33.12 18.33
N GLU A 342 -17.72 33.90 17.36
CA GLU A 342 -16.90 33.40 16.27
C GLU A 342 -15.55 32.93 16.80
N VAL A 343 -15.16 31.70 16.42
CA VAL A 343 -13.86 31.12 16.76
C VAL A 343 -12.99 31.05 15.50
N PRO A 344 -11.70 31.40 15.57
CA PRO A 344 -10.78 31.22 14.46
C PRO A 344 -10.71 29.75 14.03
N MET A 345 -10.58 29.54 12.71
CA MET A 345 -10.34 28.23 12.13
C MET A 345 -8.87 28.10 11.74
N GLN A 346 -8.24 26.98 12.05
CA GLN A 346 -6.87 26.67 11.63
C GLN A 346 -6.81 25.30 10.95
N GLN A 347 -5.90 25.17 9.99
CA GLN A 347 -5.61 23.87 9.39
C GLN A 347 -4.81 23.02 10.38
N LEU A 348 -5.11 21.73 10.43
CA LEU A 348 -4.48 20.78 11.36
C LEU A 348 -2.94 20.83 11.26
N GLU A 349 -2.39 20.92 10.05
CA GLU A 349 -0.95 21.02 9.81
C GLU A 349 -0.35 22.25 10.51
N GLN A 350 -1.00 23.41 10.42
CA GLN A 350 -0.52 24.63 11.06
C GLN A 350 -0.53 24.52 12.59
N VAL A 351 -1.55 23.86 13.15
CA VAL A 351 -1.66 23.61 14.59
C VAL A 351 -0.53 22.69 15.06
N LEU A 352 -0.25 21.63 14.30
CA LEU A 352 0.81 20.66 14.63
C LEU A 352 2.21 21.27 14.48
N ASP A 353 2.46 22.05 13.43
CA ASP A 353 3.75 22.71 13.19
C ASP A 353 4.05 23.76 14.28
N ALA A 354 3.05 24.53 14.69
CA ALA A 354 3.19 25.48 15.80
C ALA A 354 3.47 24.78 17.14
N ALA A 355 2.98 23.55 17.31
CA ALA A 355 3.18 22.78 18.53
C ALA A 355 4.58 22.16 18.67
N GLU A 356 5.26 21.87 17.56
CA GLU A 356 6.63 21.34 17.58
C GLU A 356 7.70 22.41 17.93
N GLY A 357 7.36 23.69 17.80
CA GLY A 357 8.28 24.83 18.00
C GLY A 357 8.17 25.58 19.33
N ALA A 358 7.20 25.27 20.20
CA ALA A 358 6.92 26.04 21.42
C ALA A 358 6.67 25.16 22.66
N GLU A 359 6.94 25.67 23.86
CA GLU A 359 6.32 25.14 25.10
C GLU A 359 4.80 25.45 25.03
N VAL A 360 4.03 24.53 24.45
CA VAL A 360 2.67 24.82 23.96
C VAL A 360 1.70 25.09 25.11
N SER A 361 1.24 26.33 25.20
CA SER A 361 0.00 26.67 25.89
C SER A 361 -1.17 25.93 25.22
N ARG A 362 -1.90 25.13 25.99
CA ARG A 362 -3.14 24.47 25.54
C ARG A 362 -4.06 25.53 24.91
N LEU A 363 -4.33 25.46 23.60
CA LEU A 363 -5.31 26.30 22.89
C LEU A 363 -6.73 25.82 23.28
N ARG A 364 -7.06 25.93 24.57
CA ARG A 364 -8.34 25.45 25.12
C ARG A 364 -9.48 26.25 24.52
N ASP A 365 -10.44 25.56 23.89
CA ASP A 365 -11.76 26.03 23.47
C ASP A 365 -11.83 27.22 22.46
N GLU A 366 -10.70 27.76 22.00
CA GLU A 366 -10.67 29.00 21.19
C GLU A 366 -10.42 28.80 19.70
N VAL A 367 -10.07 27.60 19.23
CA VAL A 367 -9.71 27.35 17.82
C VAL A 367 -10.42 26.13 17.26
N ALA A 368 -11.15 26.29 16.17
CA ALA A 368 -11.71 25.19 15.40
C ALA A 368 -10.65 24.62 14.44
N ILE A 369 -10.43 23.31 14.49
CA ILE A 369 -9.46 22.64 13.62
C ILE A 369 -10.18 22.13 12.38
N THR A 370 -9.55 22.34 11.21
CA THR A 370 -9.98 21.79 9.92
C THR A 370 -8.91 20.83 9.40
N CYS A 371 -9.32 19.76 8.71
CA CYS A 371 -8.40 18.87 8.03
C CYS A 371 -9.00 18.35 6.70
N SER A 372 -8.15 17.76 5.86
CA SER A 372 -8.61 17.09 4.64
C SER A 372 -9.20 15.72 4.94
N GLU A 373 -10.11 15.23 4.09
CA GLU A 373 -10.70 13.90 4.23
C GLU A 373 -9.67 12.76 4.25
N GLY A 374 -8.57 12.87 3.50
CA GLY A 374 -7.48 11.88 3.51
C GLY A 374 -6.56 11.93 4.73
N THR A 375 -6.83 12.79 5.71
CA THR A 375 -6.00 12.92 6.92
C THR A 375 -6.17 11.72 7.82
N VAL A 376 -5.09 11.01 8.16
CA VAL A 376 -5.19 9.85 9.08
C VAL A 376 -5.58 10.23 10.50
N ILE A 377 -6.36 9.39 11.17
CA ILE A 377 -6.88 9.62 12.54
C ILE A 377 -5.76 9.94 13.53
N ARG A 378 -4.58 9.33 13.41
CA ARG A 378 -3.43 9.62 14.28
C ARG A 378 -3.07 11.11 14.31
N ARG A 379 -3.18 11.82 13.18
CA ARG A 379 -2.94 13.27 13.13
C ARG A 379 -4.10 14.04 13.77
N VAL A 380 -5.34 13.61 13.53
CA VAL A 380 -6.54 14.19 14.15
C VAL A 380 -6.46 14.11 15.68
N LEU A 381 -6.09 12.95 16.23
CA LEU A 381 -5.87 12.74 17.67
C LEU A 381 -4.81 13.70 18.25
N ARG A 382 -3.71 13.93 17.53
CA ARG A 382 -2.70 14.91 17.94
C ARG A 382 -3.27 16.32 17.94
N GLY A 383 -4.03 16.70 16.91
CA GLY A 383 -4.73 17.99 16.86
C GLY A 383 -5.68 18.19 18.05
N ARG A 384 -6.40 17.13 18.45
CA ARG A 384 -7.32 17.12 19.61
C ARG A 384 -6.62 17.33 20.96
N LEU A 385 -5.31 17.13 21.06
CA LEU A 385 -4.54 17.52 22.26
C LEU A 385 -4.44 19.05 22.40
N HIS A 386 -4.63 19.78 21.31
CA HIS A 386 -4.52 21.23 21.25
C HIS A 386 -5.88 21.93 21.21
N SER A 387 -6.93 21.30 20.67
CA SER A 387 -8.30 21.83 20.70
C SER A 387 -9.32 20.77 21.13
N THR A 388 -10.23 21.21 21.99
CA THR A 388 -11.39 20.48 22.53
C THR A 388 -12.62 20.56 21.62
N LEU A 389 -12.61 21.41 20.59
CA LEU A 389 -13.70 21.54 19.61
C LEU A 389 -13.63 20.44 18.53
N PRO A 390 -14.77 19.85 18.10
CA PRO A 390 -14.78 18.82 17.07
C PRO A 390 -14.00 19.23 15.81
N VAL A 391 -13.30 18.28 15.19
CA VAL A 391 -12.49 18.56 14.00
C VAL A 391 -13.41 18.52 12.78
N ILE A 392 -13.29 19.53 11.93
CA ILE A 392 -14.13 19.65 10.73
C ILE A 392 -13.37 19.07 9.54
N VAL A 393 -13.99 18.11 8.87
CA VAL A 393 -13.42 17.46 7.69
C VAL A 393 -13.89 18.19 6.45
N THR A 394 -12.91 18.53 5.60
CA THR A 394 -13.14 19.26 4.36
C THR A 394 -12.58 18.52 3.16
N THR A 395 -13.25 18.68 2.02
CA THR A 395 -12.74 18.24 0.73
C THR A 395 -11.66 19.20 0.20
N ALA A 396 -10.92 18.79 -0.82
CA ALA A 396 -9.86 19.62 -1.43
C ALA A 396 -10.37 20.97 -1.98
N ASP A 397 -11.64 21.08 -2.40
CA ASP A 397 -12.28 22.31 -2.87
C ASP A 397 -12.90 23.16 -1.74
N GLY A 398 -12.66 22.77 -0.48
CA GLY A 398 -13.06 23.50 0.74
C GLY A 398 -14.50 23.27 1.19
N ARG A 399 -15.18 22.24 0.66
CA ARG A 399 -16.54 21.88 1.12
C ARG A 399 -16.46 21.18 2.47
N ALA A 400 -17.40 21.52 3.34
CA ALA A 400 -17.54 20.88 4.65
C ALA A 400 -18.25 19.53 4.48
N GLN A 401 -17.51 18.44 4.66
CA GLN A 401 -18.01 17.08 4.47
C GLN A 401 -18.65 16.56 5.76
N GLY A 402 -17.97 16.73 6.89
CA GLY A 402 -18.45 16.24 8.17
C GLY A 402 -17.65 16.76 9.35
N LEU A 403 -17.94 16.22 10.53
CA LEU A 403 -17.18 16.47 11.76
C LEU A 403 -16.67 15.16 12.35
N ILE A 404 -15.66 15.28 13.18
CA ILE A 404 -15.14 14.20 14.01
C ILE A 404 -15.13 14.68 15.45
N ASP A 405 -15.98 14.08 16.29
CA ASP A 405 -15.99 14.25 17.73
C ASP A 405 -15.32 13.08 18.48
N ASP A 406 -15.42 13.06 19.81
CA ASP A 406 -14.81 12.02 20.63
C ASP A 406 -15.46 10.63 20.41
N PRO A 407 -16.81 10.47 20.44
CA PRO A 407 -17.47 9.26 19.99
C PRO A 407 -17.01 8.73 18.63
N GLU A 408 -16.91 9.56 17.58
CA GLU A 408 -16.46 9.08 16.28
C GLU A 408 -14.99 8.63 16.27
N LEU A 409 -14.12 9.33 17.01
CA LEU A 409 -12.72 8.89 17.18
C LEU A 409 -12.64 7.55 17.88
N ILE A 410 -13.35 7.38 18.99
CA ILE A 410 -13.34 6.14 19.78
C ILE A 410 -13.91 4.99 18.96
N ASN A 411 -15.06 5.20 18.32
CA ASN A 411 -15.72 4.20 17.51
C ASN A 411 -14.86 3.80 16.29
N GLY A 412 -14.30 4.78 15.59
CA GLY A 412 -13.39 4.54 14.46
C GLY A 412 -12.16 3.73 14.82
N ILE A 413 -11.61 3.92 16.01
CA ILE A 413 -10.44 3.18 16.50
C ILE A 413 -10.81 1.78 16.99
N LEU A 414 -11.90 1.65 17.77
CA LEU A 414 -12.27 0.38 18.41
C LEU A 414 -12.95 -0.58 17.44
N GLU A 415 -13.95 -0.11 16.71
CA GLU A 415 -14.72 -0.95 15.80
C GLU A 415 -14.00 -1.12 14.45
N LYS A 416 -13.01 -0.28 14.15
CA LYS A 416 -12.40 -0.17 12.82
C LYS A 416 -13.49 0.03 11.76
N ARG A 417 -14.55 0.78 12.05
CA ARG A 417 -15.68 1.00 11.13
C ARG A 417 -15.77 2.44 10.68
N GLY A 418 -16.14 2.64 9.41
CA GLY A 418 -16.51 3.95 8.86
C GLY A 418 -18.00 4.22 8.94
N HIS A 419 -18.40 5.48 8.76
CA HIS A 419 -19.81 5.92 8.74
C HIS A 419 -20.54 5.55 7.44
N THR A 420 -19.82 5.23 6.37
CA THR A 420 -20.37 4.87 5.05
C THR A 420 -20.55 3.36 4.84
N ALA A 421 -20.69 2.57 5.91
CA ALA A 421 -20.86 1.11 5.84
C ALA A 421 -22.30 0.68 5.59
#